data_AF-A0A0R1VXY9-F1
#
_entry.id   AF-A0A0R1VXY9-F1
#
_cell.length_a   1.000
_cell.length_b   1.000
_cell.length_c   1.000
_cell.angle_alpha   90.00
_cell.angle_beta   90.00
_cell.angle_gamma   90.00
#
_symmetry.space_group_name_H-M   'P 1'
#
loop_
_entity.id
_entity.type
_entity.pdbx_description
1 polymer ?
#
loop_
_entity_poly.entity_id
_entity_poly.type
_entity_poly.pdbx_seq_one_letter_code
_entity_poly.pdbx_strand_id
1 'polypeptide(L)'
;MIEMVEKNTTDKNKLKKYRGILFSECVDVIDEHDRVEVEHHQIGREQDVCLLCKEYIQLQSEIGKVEELIKKAPLLDDETKKSAENKRQRYYFLCQYLNQSAFVVRAQNRIEAQSIITDDSDQQIKSVEKINRNRAFQLIELFDGASSRKKINFLKHNANFEGIVSKIISA
;
A
#
# COMPACT_ATOMS: atom_id res chain seq x y z
N MET A 1 -13.87 -7.04 -16.79
CA MET A 1 -14.66 -6.14 -15.92
C MET A 1 -13.98 -5.82 -14.57
N ILE A 2 -12.70 -6.18 -14.35
CA ILE A 2 -11.97 -5.93 -13.09
C ILE A 2 -11.07 -4.69 -13.19
N GLU A 3 -10.57 -4.36 -14.39
CA GLU A 3 -9.63 -3.24 -14.63
C GLU A 3 -10.25 -1.85 -14.41
N MET A 4 -11.56 -1.68 -14.59
CA MET A 4 -12.23 -0.39 -14.32
C MET A 4 -12.34 -0.08 -12.82
N VAL A 5 -12.28 -1.08 -11.95
CA VAL A 5 -12.48 -0.91 -10.50
C VAL A 5 -11.21 -0.42 -9.80
N GLU A 6 -10.03 -0.79 -10.31
CA GLU A 6 -8.73 -0.40 -9.76
C GLU A 6 -8.37 1.07 -10.03
N LYS A 7 -8.76 1.62 -11.19
CA LYS A 7 -8.62 3.07 -11.47
C LYS A 7 -9.41 3.90 -10.47
N ASN A 8 -10.70 3.57 -10.29
CA ASN A 8 -11.62 4.35 -9.47
C ASN A 8 -11.24 4.38 -7.96
N THR A 9 -10.64 3.32 -7.44
CA THR A 9 -10.19 3.24 -6.02
C THR A 9 -8.91 4.04 -5.76
N THR A 10 -7.96 3.97 -6.69
CA THR A 10 -6.75 4.79 -6.67
C THR A 10 -7.11 6.27 -6.72
N ASP A 11 -8.12 6.63 -7.51
CA ASP A 11 -8.51 8.02 -7.73
C ASP A 11 -9.24 8.62 -6.52
N LYS A 12 -10.11 7.87 -5.81
CA LYS A 12 -10.75 8.38 -4.58
C LYS A 12 -9.74 8.62 -3.45
N ASN A 13 -8.75 7.75 -3.28
CA ASN A 13 -7.70 7.94 -2.27
C ASN A 13 -6.77 9.11 -2.63
N LYS A 14 -6.44 9.27 -3.91
CA LYS A 14 -5.73 10.46 -4.40
C LYS A 14 -6.51 11.75 -4.13
N LEU A 15 -7.82 11.76 -4.36
CA LEU A 15 -8.69 12.91 -4.06
C LEU A 15 -8.74 13.22 -2.57
N LYS A 16 -8.82 12.21 -1.69
CA LYS A 16 -8.73 12.42 -0.23
C LYS A 16 -7.39 13.00 0.20
N LYS A 17 -6.29 12.49 -0.37
CA LYS A 17 -4.94 13.00 -0.10
C LYS A 17 -4.80 14.44 -0.58
N TYR A 18 -5.27 14.74 -1.79
CA TYR A 18 -5.29 16.09 -2.35
C TYR A 18 -6.10 17.06 -1.49
N ARG A 19 -7.29 16.66 -1.04
CA ARG A 19 -8.08 17.45 -0.08
C ARG A 19 -7.32 17.75 1.21
N GLY A 20 -6.53 16.80 1.70
CA GLY A 20 -5.67 17.02 2.88
C GLY A 20 -4.57 18.07 2.62
N ILE A 21 -4.01 18.09 1.42
CA ILE A 21 -3.03 19.12 1.01
C ILE A 21 -3.70 20.50 0.97
N LEU A 22 -4.87 20.62 0.32
CA LEU A 22 -5.63 21.87 0.28
C LEU A 22 -6.01 22.39 1.67
N PHE A 23 -6.33 21.50 2.62
CA PHE A 23 -6.57 21.90 4.01
C PHE A 23 -5.30 22.45 4.68
N SER A 24 -4.14 21.87 4.40
CA SER A 24 -2.86 22.37 4.91
C SER A 24 -2.58 23.76 4.35
N GLU A 25 -2.74 23.95 3.03
CA GLU A 25 -2.55 25.25 2.37
C GLU A 25 -3.53 26.31 2.91
N CYS A 26 -4.78 25.93 3.20
CA CYS A 26 -5.73 26.82 3.90
C CYS A 26 -5.22 27.28 5.26
N VAL A 27 -4.61 26.39 6.05
CA VAL A 27 -4.04 26.74 7.37
C VAL A 27 -2.86 27.69 7.21
N ASP A 28 -1.97 27.42 6.24
CA ASP A 28 -0.83 28.29 5.95
C ASP A 28 -1.29 29.71 5.55
N VAL A 29 -2.35 29.83 4.75
CA VAL A 29 -2.94 31.13 4.36
C VAL A 29 -3.57 31.86 5.54
N ILE A 30 -4.23 31.15 6.47
CA ILE A 30 -4.78 31.74 7.70
C ILE A 30 -3.65 32.26 8.59
N ASP A 31 -2.62 31.44 8.81
CA ASP A 31 -1.47 31.80 9.63
C ASP A 31 -0.75 33.02 9.06
N GLU A 32 -0.58 33.10 7.74
CA GLU A 32 0.03 34.25 7.08
C GLU A 32 -0.86 35.49 7.17
N HIS A 33 -2.17 35.35 7.00
CA HIS A 33 -3.12 36.44 7.15
C HIS A 33 -3.08 37.06 8.56
N ASP A 34 -2.97 36.21 9.59
CA ASP A 34 -2.89 36.64 10.98
C ASP A 34 -1.52 37.27 11.30
N ARG A 35 -0.43 36.81 10.64
CA ARG A 35 0.92 37.35 10.80
C ARG A 35 1.14 38.69 10.13
N VAL A 36 0.53 38.91 8.97
CA VAL A 36 0.67 40.16 8.19
C VAL A 36 -0.13 41.31 8.83
N GLU A 37 -0.71 41.09 10.03
CA GLU A 37 -1.49 42.08 10.78
C GLU A 37 -2.49 42.79 9.86
N VAL A 38 -3.30 42.00 9.15
CA VAL A 38 -4.44 42.54 8.41
C VAL A 38 -5.50 42.94 9.44
N GLU A 39 -5.21 43.99 10.21
CA GLU A 39 -5.90 44.38 11.46
C GLU A 39 -7.39 44.71 11.26
N HIS A 40 -7.84 44.86 10.01
CA HIS A 40 -9.11 45.49 9.70
C HIS A 40 -10.19 44.51 9.25
N HIS A 41 -9.89 43.22 9.06
CA HIS A 41 -10.93 42.25 8.72
C HIS A 41 -10.58 40.79 9.07
N GLN A 42 -11.60 39.95 9.10
CA GLN A 42 -11.44 38.49 9.23
C GLN A 42 -11.08 37.85 7.89
N ILE A 43 -10.33 36.75 7.91
CA ILE A 43 -10.01 35.96 6.71
C ILE A 43 -11.30 35.57 5.95
N GLY A 44 -11.26 35.72 4.62
CA GLY A 44 -12.36 35.40 3.72
C GLY A 44 -13.44 36.48 3.54
N ARG A 45 -13.39 37.60 4.27
CA ARG A 45 -14.39 38.68 4.13
C ARG A 45 -14.12 39.64 2.98
N GLU A 46 -12.90 40.15 2.86
CA GLU A 46 -12.58 41.25 1.93
C GLU A 46 -11.80 40.76 0.70
N GLN A 47 -12.43 39.93 -0.12
CA GLN A 47 -11.78 39.30 -1.30
C GLN A 47 -11.34 40.29 -2.38
N ASP A 48 -11.97 41.47 -2.44
CA ASP A 48 -11.69 42.49 -3.46
C ASP A 48 -10.40 43.26 -3.18
N VAL A 49 -9.97 43.32 -1.91
CA VAL A 49 -8.83 44.13 -1.46
C VAL A 49 -7.74 43.30 -0.78
N CYS A 50 -8.07 42.15 -0.18
CA CYS A 50 -7.12 41.26 0.47
C CYS A 50 -6.89 39.99 -0.36
N LEU A 51 -5.65 39.85 -0.86
CA LEU A 51 -5.24 38.69 -1.67
C LEU A 51 -5.33 37.38 -0.90
N LEU A 52 -4.97 37.37 0.39
CA LEU A 52 -5.05 36.18 1.24
C LEU A 52 -6.51 35.75 1.48
N CYS A 53 -7.43 36.70 1.65
CA CYS A 53 -8.87 36.41 1.70
C CYS A 53 -9.37 35.77 0.40
N LYS A 54 -8.91 36.29 -0.74
CA LYS A 54 -9.28 35.75 -2.06
C LYS A 54 -8.74 34.34 -2.26
N GLU A 55 -7.49 34.11 -1.90
CA GLU A 55 -6.83 32.79 -1.97
C GLU A 55 -7.53 31.78 -1.05
N TYR A 56 -7.82 32.17 0.19
CA TYR A 56 -8.57 31.33 1.13
C TYR A 56 -9.93 30.90 0.58
N ILE A 57 -10.70 31.83 0.00
CA ILE A 57 -12.02 31.49 -0.57
C ILE A 57 -11.89 30.59 -1.81
N GLN A 58 -10.85 30.78 -2.61
CA GLN A 58 -10.56 29.88 -3.73
C GLN A 58 -10.26 28.45 -3.24
N LEU A 59 -9.41 28.31 -2.22
CA LEU A 59 -9.10 27.02 -1.60
C LEU A 59 -10.35 26.37 -0.99
N GLN A 60 -11.20 27.12 -0.30
CA GLN A 60 -12.49 26.62 0.23
C GLN A 60 -13.41 26.12 -0.90
N SER A 61 -13.48 26.84 -2.02
CA SER A 61 -14.23 26.41 -3.20
C SER A 61 -13.66 25.11 -3.78
N GLU A 62 -12.34 24.99 -3.86
CA GLU A 62 -11.68 23.80 -4.39
C GLU A 62 -11.85 22.58 -3.47
N ILE A 63 -11.74 22.77 -2.15
CA ILE A 63 -12.06 21.74 -1.15
C ILE A 63 -13.49 21.24 -1.33
N GLY A 64 -14.46 22.15 -1.50
CA GLY A 64 -15.86 21.80 -1.76
C GLY A 64 -16.04 20.98 -3.04
N LYS A 65 -15.36 21.36 -4.14
CA LYS A 65 -15.38 20.60 -5.40
C LYS A 65 -14.79 19.20 -5.22
N VAL A 66 -13.64 19.09 -4.55
CA VAL A 66 -12.98 17.81 -4.28
C VAL A 66 -13.84 16.93 -3.37
N GLU A 67 -14.53 17.49 -2.39
CA GLU A 67 -15.46 16.76 -1.54
C GLU A 67 -16.65 16.19 -2.35
N GLU A 68 -17.23 16.97 -3.24
CA GLU A 68 -18.28 16.50 -4.14
C GLU A 68 -17.79 15.39 -5.07
N LEU A 69 -16.55 15.48 -5.57
CA LEU A 69 -15.92 14.39 -6.33
C LEU A 69 -15.72 13.12 -5.48
N ILE A 70 -15.33 13.26 -4.21
CA ILE A 70 -15.20 12.13 -3.27
C ILE A 70 -16.57 11.49 -2.98
N LYS A 71 -17.63 12.29 -2.85
CA LYS A 71 -19.01 11.81 -2.63
C LYS A 71 -19.56 11.09 -3.86
N LYS A 72 -19.32 11.63 -5.06
CA LYS A 72 -19.75 11.04 -6.34
C LYS A 72 -18.92 9.82 -6.74
N ALA A 73 -17.70 9.67 -6.20
CA ALA A 73 -16.89 8.49 -6.43
C ALA A 73 -17.60 7.27 -5.80
N PRO A 74 -17.87 6.19 -6.58
CA PRO A 74 -18.71 5.08 -6.16
C PRO A 74 -18.29 4.55 -4.79
N LEU A 75 -19.28 4.40 -3.90
CA LEU A 75 -19.11 3.76 -2.60
C LEU A 75 -18.96 2.26 -2.87
N LEU A 76 -17.73 1.76 -2.75
CA LEU A 76 -17.56 0.35 -2.47
C LEU A 76 -17.72 0.19 -0.96
N ASP A 77 -18.71 -0.61 -0.57
CA ASP A 77 -19.03 -0.95 0.81
C ASP A 77 -17.76 -1.38 1.56
N ASP A 78 -17.68 -1.10 2.87
CA ASP A 78 -16.51 -1.44 3.69
C ASP A 78 -16.17 -2.96 3.66
N GLU A 79 -17.10 -3.81 3.24
CA GLU A 79 -16.85 -5.23 2.97
C GLU A 79 -15.92 -5.47 1.76
N THR A 80 -15.98 -4.61 0.73
CA THR A 80 -15.08 -4.69 -0.42
C THR A 80 -13.69 -4.12 -0.11
N LYS A 81 -13.57 -3.15 0.82
CA LYS A 81 -12.25 -2.68 1.32
C LYS A 81 -11.51 -3.77 2.08
N LYS A 82 -12.19 -4.51 2.96
CA LYS A 82 -11.58 -5.69 3.63
C LYS A 82 -11.15 -6.75 2.62
N SER A 83 -11.89 -6.93 1.53
CA SER A 83 -11.50 -7.87 0.46
C SER A 83 -10.34 -7.37 -0.42
N ALA A 84 -10.14 -6.05 -0.57
CA ALA A 84 -9.04 -5.48 -1.35
C ALA A 84 -7.73 -5.32 -0.55
N GLU A 85 -7.79 -5.01 0.75
CA GLU A 85 -6.61 -5.02 1.62
C GLU A 85 -6.15 -6.45 1.96
N ASN A 86 -7.07 -7.41 2.11
CA ASN A 86 -6.71 -8.82 2.24
C ASN A 86 -6.08 -9.41 0.96
N LYS A 87 -6.21 -8.76 -0.20
CA LYS A 87 -5.53 -9.18 -1.46
C LYS A 87 -4.04 -8.81 -1.53
N ARG A 88 -3.54 -7.95 -0.63
CA ARG A 88 -2.12 -7.53 -0.66
C ARG A 88 -1.25 -8.12 0.43
N GLN A 89 -1.83 -8.70 1.48
CA GLN A 89 -1.01 -9.26 2.55
C GLN A 89 -0.25 -10.50 2.06
N ARG A 90 1.06 -10.34 1.90
CA ARG A 90 1.96 -11.45 1.55
C ARG A 90 2.45 -12.13 2.83
N TYR A 91 2.24 -13.44 2.89
CA TYR A 91 2.71 -14.32 3.95
C TYR A 91 3.90 -15.14 3.47
N TYR A 92 4.65 -15.68 4.41
CA TYR A 92 5.70 -16.65 4.12
C TYR A 92 5.14 -18.06 4.22
N PHE A 93 5.55 -18.90 3.29
CA PHE A 93 5.23 -20.31 3.24
C PHE A 93 6.52 -21.11 3.14
N LEU A 94 6.59 -22.22 3.88
CA LEU A 94 7.57 -23.26 3.70
C LEU A 94 6.93 -24.35 2.86
N CYS A 95 7.45 -24.57 1.67
CA CYS A 95 7.04 -25.66 0.81
C CYS A 95 8.13 -26.74 0.84
N GLN A 96 7.74 -27.99 1.02
CA GLN A 96 8.66 -29.12 1.03
C GLN A 96 8.21 -30.14 0.00
N TYR A 97 9.15 -30.62 -0.81
CA TYR A 97 8.95 -31.74 -1.72
C TYR A 97 9.30 -33.07 -1.04
N LEU A 98 8.81 -34.18 -1.61
CA LEU A 98 9.15 -35.53 -1.15
C LEU A 98 10.65 -35.84 -1.27
N ASN A 99 11.33 -35.24 -2.26
CA ASN A 99 12.78 -35.37 -2.44
C ASN A 99 13.61 -34.56 -1.42
N GLN A 100 13.02 -34.11 -0.31
CA GLN A 100 13.67 -33.27 0.72
C GLN A 100 14.07 -31.86 0.26
N SER A 101 13.78 -31.46 -0.98
CA SER A 101 13.93 -30.06 -1.40
C SER A 101 12.93 -29.18 -0.65
N ALA A 102 13.36 -27.99 -0.24
CA ALA A 102 12.54 -27.06 0.51
C ALA A 102 12.68 -25.62 0.00
N PHE A 103 11.57 -24.90 0.00
CA PHE A 103 11.45 -23.55 -0.56
C PHE A 103 10.78 -22.65 0.47
N VAL A 104 11.36 -21.47 0.67
CA VAL A 104 10.68 -20.36 1.34
C VAL A 104 10.05 -19.50 0.26
N VAL A 105 8.73 -19.43 0.25
CA VAL A 105 7.94 -18.70 -0.74
C VAL A 105 7.19 -17.57 -0.07
N ARG A 106 7.10 -16.42 -0.73
CA ARG A 106 6.25 -15.32 -0.30
C ARG A 106 5.05 -15.22 -1.24
N ALA A 107 3.84 -15.39 -0.71
CA ALA A 107 2.59 -15.45 -1.47
C ALA A 107 1.39 -14.95 -0.65
N GLN A 108 0.21 -14.78 -1.26
CA GLN A 108 -1.04 -14.39 -0.61
C GLN A 108 -1.69 -15.56 0.14
N ASN A 109 -1.59 -16.76 -0.42
CA ASN A 109 -2.25 -17.94 0.12
C ASN A 109 -1.48 -19.21 -0.25
N ARG A 110 -1.92 -20.33 0.34
CA ARG A 110 -1.28 -21.65 0.16
C ARG A 110 -1.33 -22.14 -1.29
N ILE A 111 -2.40 -21.84 -2.03
CA ILE A 111 -2.60 -22.28 -3.42
C ILE A 111 -1.59 -21.57 -4.34
N GLU A 112 -1.41 -20.26 -4.17
CA GLU A 112 -0.43 -19.47 -4.92
C GLU A 112 1.01 -19.85 -4.54
N ALA A 113 1.29 -20.12 -3.27
CA ALA A 113 2.59 -20.62 -2.85
C ALA A 113 2.93 -21.98 -3.49
N GLN A 114 1.93 -22.84 -3.66
CA GLN A 114 2.04 -24.11 -4.37
C GLN A 114 2.23 -23.89 -5.87
N SER A 115 1.48 -22.99 -6.50
CA SER A 115 1.61 -22.74 -7.94
C SER A 115 3.00 -22.21 -8.31
N ILE A 116 3.58 -21.34 -7.48
CA ILE A 116 4.92 -20.74 -7.68
C ILE A 116 6.03 -21.80 -7.74
N ILE A 117 5.85 -22.96 -7.11
CA ILE A 117 6.89 -24.01 -7.06
C ILE A 117 6.66 -25.14 -8.06
N THR A 118 5.43 -25.32 -8.56
CA THR A 118 5.03 -26.43 -9.45
C THR A 118 5.33 -26.23 -10.94
N ASP A 119 6.11 -25.21 -11.32
CA ASP A 119 6.48 -25.02 -12.73
C ASP A 119 7.36 -26.16 -13.30
N ASP A 120 7.94 -27.02 -12.45
CA ASP A 120 8.62 -28.26 -12.85
C ASP A 120 7.73 -29.50 -12.60
N SER A 121 7.29 -30.14 -13.68
CA SER A 121 6.15 -31.06 -13.75
C SER A 121 6.26 -32.44 -13.06
N ASP A 122 7.31 -32.72 -12.28
CA ASP A 122 7.53 -34.08 -11.72
C ASP A 122 7.73 -34.13 -10.19
N GLN A 123 7.64 -33.01 -9.47
CA GLN A 123 7.91 -33.00 -8.03
C GLN A 123 6.62 -33.00 -7.20
N GLN A 124 6.37 -34.11 -6.49
CA GLN A 124 5.24 -34.22 -5.55
C GLN A 124 5.50 -33.43 -4.27
N ILE A 125 4.64 -32.45 -4.00
CA ILE A 125 4.68 -31.62 -2.79
C ILE A 125 4.28 -32.46 -1.58
N LYS A 126 5.18 -32.54 -0.59
CA LYS A 126 4.91 -33.16 0.70
C LYS A 126 4.05 -32.26 1.58
N SER A 127 4.41 -30.98 1.67
CA SER A 127 3.72 -30.03 2.54
C SER A 127 3.88 -28.59 2.07
N VAL A 128 2.87 -27.77 2.39
CA VAL A 128 2.95 -26.31 2.29
C VAL A 128 2.41 -25.75 3.60
N GLU A 129 3.27 -25.10 4.36
CA GLU A 129 2.94 -24.56 5.68
C GLU A 129 3.13 -23.05 5.71
N LYS A 130 2.15 -22.31 6.24
CA LYS A 130 2.29 -20.88 6.49
C LYS A 130 3.20 -20.67 7.70
N ILE A 131 4.27 -19.91 7.53
CA ILE A 131 5.23 -19.61 8.59
C ILE A 131 5.25 -18.11 8.91
N ASN A 132 5.66 -17.76 10.12
CA ASN A 132 5.86 -16.36 10.48
C ASN A 132 7.16 -15.80 9.87
N ARG A 133 7.28 -14.47 9.86
CA ARG A 133 8.43 -13.75 9.29
C ARG A 133 9.77 -14.14 9.92
N ASN A 134 9.80 -14.31 11.25
CA ASN A 134 11.03 -14.63 11.96
C ASN A 134 11.53 -16.03 11.56
N ARG A 135 10.62 -17.00 11.47
CA ARG A 135 10.92 -18.35 11.01
C ARG A 135 11.39 -18.36 9.56
N ALA A 136 10.77 -17.56 8.70
CA ALA A 136 11.19 -17.42 7.31
C ALA A 136 12.63 -16.89 7.21
N PHE A 137 12.98 -15.86 7.99
CA PHE A 137 14.33 -15.30 7.99
C PHE A 137 15.38 -16.28 8.51
N GLN A 138 15.08 -17.04 9.56
CA GLN A 138 15.95 -18.13 10.03
C GLN A 138 16.21 -19.19 8.94
N LEU A 139 15.17 -19.56 8.20
CA LEU A 139 15.31 -20.54 7.11
C LEU A 139 16.13 -19.98 5.94
N ILE A 140 15.97 -18.69 5.60
CA ILE A 140 16.79 -18.02 4.59
C ILE A 140 18.26 -17.98 5.02
N GLU A 141 18.54 -17.71 6.29
CA GLU A 141 19.90 -17.78 6.86
C GLU A 141 20.49 -19.19 6.75
N LEU A 142 19.69 -20.22 7.05
CA LEU A 142 20.10 -21.61 6.94
C LEU A 142 20.39 -22.03 5.49
N PHE A 143 19.53 -21.62 4.54
CA PHE A 143 19.62 -22.04 3.14
C PHE A 143 20.69 -21.28 2.35
N ASP A 144 20.78 -19.96 2.53
CA ASP A 144 21.65 -19.10 1.72
C ASP A 144 22.98 -18.71 2.41
N GLY A 145 23.15 -19.06 3.69
CA GLY A 145 24.37 -18.79 4.45
C GLY A 145 24.80 -17.32 4.40
N ALA A 146 26.01 -17.05 3.92
CA ALA A 146 26.59 -15.70 3.86
C ALA A 146 25.77 -14.70 3.00
N SER A 147 24.98 -15.19 2.03
CA SER A 147 24.19 -14.35 1.12
C SER A 147 22.82 -13.94 1.68
N SER A 148 22.42 -14.53 2.81
CA SER A 148 21.10 -14.32 3.43
C SER A 148 20.83 -12.87 3.84
N ARG A 149 21.84 -12.15 4.35
CA ARG A 149 21.68 -10.76 4.85
C ARG A 149 21.12 -9.80 3.79
N LYS A 150 21.61 -9.87 2.55
CA LYS A 150 21.15 -9.00 1.45
C LYS A 150 19.69 -9.31 1.09
N LYS A 151 19.33 -10.59 1.00
CA LYS A 151 17.95 -11.04 0.72
C LYS A 151 16.99 -10.63 1.83
N ILE A 152 17.35 -10.85 3.08
CA ILE A 152 16.53 -10.44 4.23
C ILE A 152 16.34 -8.92 4.20
N ASN A 153 17.41 -8.15 3.99
CA ASN A 153 17.29 -6.70 3.92
C ASN A 153 16.35 -6.25 2.78
N PHE A 154 16.45 -6.87 1.61
CA PHE A 154 15.53 -6.63 0.50
C PHE A 154 14.06 -6.91 0.90
N LEU A 155 13.77 -8.05 1.52
CA LEU A 155 12.42 -8.43 1.93
C LEU A 155 11.83 -7.54 3.02
N LYS A 156 12.68 -6.95 3.87
CA LYS A 156 12.25 -5.97 4.88
C LYS A 156 11.73 -4.69 4.24
N HIS A 157 12.31 -4.26 3.13
CA HIS A 157 11.95 -3.04 2.42
C HIS A 157 10.94 -3.26 1.29
N ASN A 158 10.78 -4.50 0.81
CA ASN A 158 9.88 -4.85 -0.28
C ASN A 158 8.75 -5.76 0.22
N ALA A 159 7.76 -5.18 0.90
CA ALA A 159 6.66 -5.92 1.53
C ALA A 159 5.75 -6.66 0.53
N ASN A 160 5.70 -6.18 -0.72
CA ASN A 160 4.85 -6.71 -1.78
C ASN A 160 5.55 -7.75 -2.66
N PHE A 161 6.82 -8.08 -2.40
CA PHE A 161 7.53 -9.10 -3.15
C PHE A 161 6.80 -10.45 -3.06
N GLU A 162 6.71 -11.13 -4.19
CA GLU A 162 6.07 -12.43 -4.35
C GLU A 162 7.01 -13.35 -5.13
N GLY A 163 7.05 -14.62 -4.75
CA GLY A 163 7.89 -15.62 -5.39
C GLY A 163 8.80 -16.38 -4.41
N ILE A 164 9.69 -17.20 -4.98
CA ILE A 164 10.67 -17.96 -4.22
C ILE A 164 11.71 -17.01 -3.63
N VAL A 165 11.80 -17.02 -2.31
CA VAL A 165 12.75 -16.21 -1.55
C VAL A 165 14.07 -16.93 -1.38
N SER A 166 14.00 -18.22 -1.07
CA SER A 166 15.15 -19.08 -0.85
C SER A 166 14.76 -20.54 -1.09
N LYS A 167 15.75 -21.36 -1.47
CA LYS A 167 15.54 -22.78 -1.75
C LYS A 167 16.78 -23.59 -1.37
N ILE A 168 16.54 -24.81 -0.93
CA ILE A 168 17.53 -25.88 -0.86
C ILE A 168 17.02 -27.01 -1.75
N ILE A 169 17.85 -27.43 -2.70
CA ILE A 169 17.54 -28.53 -3.61
C ILE A 169 18.39 -29.70 -3.15
N SER A 170 17.73 -30.78 -2.74
CA SER A 170 18.45 -32.05 -2.56
C SER A 170 18.65 -32.65 -3.94
N ALA A 171 19.91 -33.04 -4.21
CA ALA A 171 20.25 -33.82 -5.40
C ALA A 171 19.64 -35.22 -5.35
#